data_AF-A0A158JT83-F1
#
_entry.id   AF-A0A158JT83-F1
#
_cell.length_a   1.000
_cell.length_b   1.000
_cell.length_c   1.000
_cell.angle_alpha   90.00
_cell.angle_beta   90.00
_cell.angle_gamma   90.00
#
_symmetry.space_group_name_H-M   'P 1'
#
loop_
_entity.id
_entity.type
_entity.pdbx_description
1 polymer ?
#
loop_
_entity_poly.entity_id
_entity_poly.type
_entity_poly.pdbx_seq_one_letter_code
_entity_poly.pdbx_strand_id
1 'polypeptide(L)'
;MHEAEIAATLLNRWQRNDRSKGSMRHAVDLLREGGLSCKHYFGVSPDTSDEFMNGVEIECLTFDDGSRVLRLNPRGAVGNSIGWAAVAPLPSDFDE
;
A
#
# COMPACT_ATOMS: atom_id res chain seq x y z
N MET A 1 13.84 -4.25 2.00
CA MET A 1 13.06 -4.68 0.81
C MET A 1 12.31 -5.98 1.07
N HIS A 2 12.90 -6.95 1.77
CA HIS A 2 12.26 -8.24 2.06
C HIS A 2 10.89 -8.10 2.74
N GLU A 3 10.75 -7.21 3.73
CA GLU A 3 9.48 -7.03 4.46
C GLU A 3 8.36 -6.51 3.55
N ALA A 4 8.65 -5.48 2.74
CA ALA A 4 7.68 -4.93 1.79
C ALA A 4 7.25 -5.93 0.71
N GLU A 5 8.15 -6.77 0.19
CA GLU A 5 7.81 -7.78 -0.83
C GLU A 5 6.91 -8.89 -0.27
N ILE A 6 7.22 -9.35 0.94
CA ILE A 6 6.39 -10.32 1.67
C ILE A 6 5.01 -9.70 1.90
N ALA A 7 4.96 -8.46 2.43
CA ALA A 7 3.71 -7.76 2.69
C ALA A 7 2.90 -7.55 1.41
N ALA A 8 3.52 -7.10 0.31
CA ALA A 8 2.86 -6.93 -0.98
C ALA A 8 2.21 -8.23 -1.47
N THR A 9 2.94 -9.34 -1.36
CA THR A 9 2.46 -10.65 -1.78
C THR A 9 1.25 -11.08 -0.96
N LEU A 10 1.32 -10.93 0.37
CA LEU A 10 0.24 -11.29 1.28
C LEU A 10 -0.99 -10.41 1.07
N LEU A 11 -0.82 -9.10 0.94
CA LEU A 11 -1.91 -8.15 0.70
C LEU A 11 -2.57 -8.38 -0.67
N ASN A 12 -1.79 -8.68 -1.71
CA ASN A 12 -2.33 -9.03 -3.03
C ASN A 12 -3.06 -10.38 -3.04
N ARG A 13 -2.62 -11.34 -2.22
CA ARG A 13 -3.33 -12.61 -2.04
C ARG A 13 -4.65 -12.40 -1.28
N TRP A 14 -4.61 -11.63 -0.20
CA TRP A 14 -5.80 -11.26 0.57
C TRP A 14 -6.82 -10.51 -0.31
N GLN A 15 -6.37 -9.53 -1.10
CA GLN A 15 -7.23 -8.77 -2.02
C GLN A 15 -7.87 -9.65 -3.11
N ARG A 16 -7.25 -10.76 -3.51
CA ARG A 16 -7.85 -11.71 -4.46
C ARG A 16 -8.85 -12.67 -3.81
N ASN A 17 -8.61 -13.06 -2.56
CA ASN A 17 -9.36 -14.12 -1.89
C ASN A 17 -10.50 -13.60 -0.99
N ASP A 18 -10.35 -12.41 -0.41
CA ASP A 18 -11.16 -11.96 0.73
C ASP A 18 -11.69 -10.52 0.62
N ARG A 19 -11.61 -9.90 -0.57
CA ARG A 19 -12.04 -8.50 -0.82
C ARG A 19 -13.48 -8.19 -0.35
N SER A 20 -14.32 -9.23 -0.19
CA SER A 20 -15.73 -9.12 0.21
C SER A 20 -15.98 -9.33 1.71
N LYS A 21 -14.99 -9.75 2.51
CA LYS A 21 -15.21 -10.23 3.89
C LYS A 21 -14.39 -9.54 4.97
N GLY A 22 -13.37 -8.76 4.62
CA GLY A 22 -12.47 -8.13 5.60
C GLY A 22 -12.23 -6.66 5.33
N SER A 23 -12.04 -5.88 6.41
CA SER A 23 -11.50 -4.53 6.32
C SER A 23 -9.99 -4.58 6.10
N MET A 24 -9.45 -3.62 5.35
CA MET A 24 -8.01 -3.45 5.17
C MET A 24 -7.25 -3.36 6.51
N ARG A 25 -7.89 -2.79 7.54
CA ARG A 25 -7.33 -2.77 8.90
C ARG A 25 -7.02 -4.17 9.43
N HIS A 26 -7.90 -5.13 9.19
CA HIS A 26 -7.69 -6.52 9.59
C HIS A 26 -6.51 -7.15 8.83
N ALA A 27 -6.33 -6.83 7.55
CA ALA A 27 -5.18 -7.30 6.79
C ALA A 27 -3.86 -6.73 7.34
N VAL A 28 -3.83 -5.46 7.75
CA VAL A 28 -2.65 -4.86 8.41
C VAL A 28 -2.40 -5.48 9.78
N ASP A 29 -3.44 -5.72 10.56
CA ASP A 29 -3.31 -6.37 11.88
C ASP A 29 -2.70 -7.77 11.75
N LEU A 30 -3.11 -8.55 10.74
CA LEU A 30 -2.51 -9.85 10.42
C LEU A 30 -1.03 -9.77 10.02
N LEU A 31 -0.61 -8.73 9.30
CA LEU A 31 0.81 -8.52 9.00
C LEU A 31 1.60 -8.29 10.30
N ARG A 32 1.06 -7.49 11.22
CA ARG A 32 1.69 -7.19 12.51
C ARG A 32 1.77 -8.43 13.41
N GLU A 33 0.72 -9.23 13.45
CA GLU A 33 0.72 -10.53 14.14
C GLU A 33 1.76 -11.48 13.55
N GLY A 34 1.98 -11.42 12.23
CA GLY A 34 3.02 -12.17 11.51
C GLY A 34 4.45 -11.63 11.69
N GLY A 35 4.65 -10.60 12.52
CA GLY A 35 5.96 -10.01 12.81
C GLY A 35 6.37 -8.86 11.88
N LEU A 36 5.54 -8.46 10.93
CA LEU A 36 5.81 -7.33 10.03
C LEU A 36 5.30 -6.03 10.67
N SER A 37 6.15 -5.45 11.52
CA SER A 37 5.87 -4.14 12.12
C SER A 37 5.89 -3.05 11.05
N CYS A 38 4.79 -2.31 10.96
CA CYS A 38 4.68 -1.24 9.97
C CYS A 38 3.85 -0.06 10.47
N LYS A 39 4.17 1.11 9.93
CA LYS A 39 3.37 2.33 10.06
C LYS A 39 2.45 2.44 8.85
N HIS A 40 1.16 2.64 9.09
CA HIS A 40 0.16 2.78 8.04
C HIS A 40 -0.14 4.26 7.78
N TYR A 41 0.04 4.69 6.53
CA TYR A 41 -0.25 6.02 6.03
C TYR A 41 -1.33 5.97 4.95
N PHE A 42 -2.25 6.94 5.03
CA PHE A 42 -3.29 7.15 4.04
C PHE A 42 -3.29 8.62 3.63
N GLY A 43 -3.34 8.87 2.32
CA GLY A 43 -3.34 10.20 1.74
C GLY A 43 -4.27 10.28 0.55
N VAL A 44 -4.63 11.51 0.17
CA VAL A 44 -5.42 11.78 -1.03
C VAL A 44 -4.67 12.81 -1.85
N SER A 45 -4.41 12.50 -3.12
CA SER A 45 -3.94 13.47 -4.11
C SER A 45 -5.14 13.99 -4.88
N PRO A 46 -5.59 15.25 -4.63
CA PRO A 46 -6.72 15.84 -5.34
C PRO A 46 -6.33 16.39 -6.72
N ASP A 47 -5.05 16.70 -6.93
CA ASP A 47 -4.50 17.24 -8.18
C ASP A 47 -3.91 16.09 -8.99
N THR A 48 -4.70 15.56 -9.92
CA THR A 48 -4.35 14.42 -10.77
C THR A 48 -4.81 14.70 -12.20
N SER A 49 -4.31 13.91 -13.17
CA SER A 49 -4.66 14.08 -14.59
C SER A 49 -6.17 14.00 -14.84
N ASP A 50 -6.61 14.44 -16.03
CA ASP A 50 -8.02 14.39 -16.46
C ASP A 50 -8.66 12.99 -16.34
N GLU A 51 -7.85 11.93 -16.34
CA GLU A 51 -8.31 10.54 -16.16
C GLU A 51 -8.72 10.21 -14.71
N PHE A 52 -8.30 11.02 -13.74
CA PHE A 52 -8.54 10.86 -12.31
C PHE A 52 -9.22 12.12 -11.73
N MET A 53 -10.28 12.62 -12.37
CA MET A 53 -10.90 13.90 -11.97
C MET A 53 -11.34 14.02 -10.50
N ASN A 54 -11.49 12.91 -9.77
CA ASN A 54 -11.83 12.93 -8.34
C ASN A 54 -10.63 12.69 -7.42
N GLY A 55 -9.42 12.62 -7.96
CA GLY A 55 -8.19 12.34 -7.23
C GLY A 55 -7.84 10.86 -7.12
N VAL A 56 -6.71 10.60 -6.48
CA VAL A 56 -6.20 9.24 -6.18
C VAL A 56 -5.95 9.12 -4.69
N GLU A 57 -6.50 8.08 -4.08
CA GLU A 57 -6.17 7.67 -2.71
C GLU A 57 -4.86 6.89 -2.75
N ILE A 58 -3.93 7.30 -1.90
CA ILE A 58 -2.62 6.70 -1.73
C ILE A 58 -2.63 5.99 -0.38
N GLU A 59 -2.35 4.71 -0.40
CA GLU A 59 -2.20 3.91 0.81
C GLU A 59 -0.79 3.34 0.87
N CYS A 60 -0.14 3.45 2.02
CA CYS A 60 1.27 3.10 2.18
C CYS A 60 1.53 2.47 3.56
N LEU A 61 2.23 1.34 3.61
CA LEU A 61 2.84 0.82 4.84
C LEU A 61 4.34 1.01 4.75
N THR A 62 4.94 1.58 5.80
CA THR A 62 6.39 1.71 5.95
C THR A 62 6.87 0.73 7.01
N PHE A 63 7.87 -0.07 6.66
CA PHE A 63 8.49 -1.08 7.53
C PHE A 63 9.74 -0.53 8.22
N ASP A 64 10.24 -1.25 9.23
CA ASP A 64 11.37 -0.82 10.04
C ASP A 64 12.69 -0.80 9.25
N ASP A 65 12.80 -1.62 8.20
CA ASP A 65 13.91 -1.59 7.23
C ASP A 65 13.86 -0.41 6.24
N GLY A 66 12.88 0.50 6.41
CA GLY A 66 12.64 1.66 5.54
C GLY A 66 12.00 1.32 4.19
N SER A 67 11.78 0.03 3.88
CA SER A 67 11.01 -0.37 2.72
C SER A 67 9.54 -0.03 2.90
N ARG A 68 8.83 0.09 1.78
CA ARG A 68 7.44 0.51 1.76
C ARG A 68 6.63 -0.40 0.88
N VAL A 69 5.36 -0.61 1.22
CA VAL A 69 4.39 -1.16 0.29
C VAL A 69 3.32 -0.10 0.03
N LEU A 70 2.99 0.14 -1.23
CA LEU A 70 2.01 1.16 -1.60
C LEU A 70 0.94 0.62 -2.53
N ARG A 71 -0.22 1.28 -2.49
CA ARG A 71 -1.34 1.04 -3.38
C ARG A 71 -1.98 2.38 -3.77
N LEU A 72 -2.36 2.48 -5.03
CA LEU A 72 -3.10 3.61 -5.57
C LEU A 72 -4.55 3.18 -5.86
N ASN A 73 -5.50 3.93 -5.32
CA ASN A 73 -6.92 3.72 -5.53
C ASN A 73 -7.52 4.98 -6.19
N PRO A 74 -7.78 4.93 -7.50
CA PRO A 74 -8.50 5.99 -8.20
C PRO A 74 -9.86 6.27 -7.57
N ARG A 75 -10.15 7.52 -7.24
CA ARG A 75 -11.48 7.90 -6.72
C ARG A 75 -12.45 7.98 -7.90
N GLY A 76 -13.49 7.15 -7.89
CA GLY A 76 -14.52 7.14 -8.94
C GLY A 76 -14.28 6.20 -10.12
N ALA A 77 -13.10 5.58 -10.26
CA ALA A 77 -12.93 4.47 -11.21
C ALA A 77 -13.40 3.16 -10.55
N VAL A 78 -14.64 2.76 -10.86
CA VAL A 78 -15.26 1.53 -10.37
C VAL A 78 -14.62 0.33 -11.07
N GLY A 79 -13.40 -0.07 -10.68
CA GLY A 79 -12.85 -1.33 -11.20
C GLY A 79 -11.38 -1.62 -10.91
N ASN A 80 -10.49 -0.66 -11.12
CA ASN A 80 -9.06 -0.96 -11.25
C ASN A 80 -8.22 -0.41 -10.07
N SER A 81 -8.50 -0.92 -8.87
CA SER A 81 -7.53 -0.80 -7.78
C SER A 81 -6.27 -1.54 -8.21
N ILE A 82 -5.15 -0.81 -8.28
CA ILE A 82 -3.85 -1.40 -8.59
C ILE A 82 -3.46 -2.30 -7.42
N GLY A 83 -2.79 -3.42 -7.70
CA GLY A 83 -2.23 -4.27 -6.64
C GLY A 83 -1.25 -3.51 -5.76
N TRP A 84 -0.97 -4.06 -4.59
CA TRP A 84 0.09 -3.59 -3.71
C TRP A 84 1.45 -3.79 -4.38
N ALA A 85 2.27 -2.74 -4.35
CA ALA A 85 3.61 -2.74 -4.91
C ALA A 85 4.64 -2.48 -3.80
N ALA A 86 5.68 -3.31 -3.76
CA ALA A 86 6.81 -3.11 -2.87
C ALA A 86 7.76 -2.06 -3.45
N VAL A 87 8.30 -1.21 -2.58
CA VAL A 87 9.26 -0.17 -2.89
C VAL A 87 10.43 -0.28 -1.93
N ALA A 88 11.63 -0.31 -2.52
CA ALA A 88 12.87 -0.34 -1.77
C ALA A 88 13.01 0.91 -0.88
N PRO A 89 13.74 0.81 0.25
CA PRO A 89 14.13 1.98 1.03
C PRO A 89 14.88 2.97 0.13
N LEU A 90 14.77 4.27 0.44
CA LEU A 90 15.59 5.26 -0.25
C LEU A 90 17.06 4.97 0.08
N PRO A 91 17.97 5.06 -0.91
CA PRO A 91 19.39 5.05 -0.61
C PRO A 91 19.71 6.22 0.30
N SER A 92 20.52 5.97 1.33
CA SER A 92 20.94 6.95 2.34
C SER A 92 21.84 8.07 1.82
N ASP A 93 22.11 8.12 0.51
CA ASP A 93 23.02 9.09 -0.14
C ASP A 93 22.30 10.35 -0.68
N PHE A 94 21.12 10.70 -0.16
CA PHE A 94 20.44 11.97 -0.49
C PHE A 94 20.58 13.01 0.64
N ASP A 95 21.78 13.10 1.23
CA ASP A 95 22.23 14.29 1.94
C ASP A 95 23.22 15.05 1.02
N GLU A 96 22.70 15.92 0.15
CA GLU A 96 23.47 16.97 -0.55
C GLU A 96 22.90 18.35 -0.22
#